data_AF-A0A3B3CMX0-F1
#
_entry.id   AF-A0A3B3CMX0-F1
#
_cell.length_a   1.000
_cell.length_b   1.000
_cell.length_c   1.000
_cell.angle_alpha   90.00
_cell.angle_beta   90.00
_cell.angle_gamma   90.00
#
_symmetry.space_group_name_H-M   'P 1'
#
loop_
_entity.id
_entity.type
_entity.pdbx_description
1 polymer ?
#
loop_
_entity_poly.entity_id
_entity_poly.type
_entity_poly.pdbx_seq_one_letter_code
_entity_poly.pdbx_strand_id
1 'polypeptide(L)' 'LQKKRPPGTVEYTVGPNDSLNSIALKFNITPNKLVQLNKLFSHSVCPG' A
#
# COMPACT_ATOMS: atom_id res chain seq x y z
N LEU A 1 17.15 -1.64 11.59
CA LEU A 1 15.80 -1.87 12.15
C LEU A 1 14.97 -2.58 11.08
N GLN A 2 14.81 -3.91 11.13
CA GLN A 2 14.04 -4.63 10.11
C GLN A 2 12.56 -4.25 10.27
N LYS A 3 11.98 -3.58 9.27
CA LYS A 3 10.54 -3.31 9.22
C LYS A 3 9.83 -4.68 9.21
N LYS A 4 9.22 -5.08 10.33
CA LYS A 4 8.43 -6.32 10.41
C LYS A 4 7.24 -6.19 9.47
N ARG A 5 7.28 -6.92 8.36
CA ARG A 5 6.16 -7.08 7.44
C ARG A 5 5.13 -8.01 8.10
N PRO A 6 3.84 -7.68 8.07
CA PRO A 6 2.82 -8.63 8.48
C PRO A 6 2.93 -9.92 7.66
N PRO A 7 2.71 -11.11 8.24
CA PRO A 7 2.72 -12.36 7.49
C PRO A 7 1.64 -12.31 6.40
N GLY A 8 1.99 -12.74 5.19
CA GLY A 8 1.10 -12.71 4.02
C GLY A 8 1.07 -11.38 3.27
N THR A 9 1.98 -10.43 3.56
CA THR A 9 2.14 -9.21 2.75
C THR A 9 3.39 -9.25 1.88
N VAL A 10 3.37 -8.44 0.82
CA VAL A 10 4.49 -8.22 -0.11
C VAL A 10 4.93 -6.76 -0.06
N GLU A 11 6.21 -6.50 -0.30
CA GLU A 11 6.71 -5.14 -0.47
C GLU A 11 6.36 -4.61 -1.86
N TYR A 12 5.90 -3.37 -1.92
CA TYR A 12 5.56 -2.69 -3.15
C TYR A 12 6.11 -1.27 -3.12
N THR A 13 6.94 -0.93 -4.10
CA THR A 13 7.43 0.43 -4.32
C THR A 13 6.45 1.17 -5.23
N VAL A 14 5.92 2.29 -4.74
CA VAL A 14 4.93 3.11 -5.45
C VAL A 14 5.60 3.81 -6.62
N GLY A 15 5.09 3.61 -7.83
CA GLY A 15 5.53 4.32 -9.03
C GLY A 15 4.91 5.72 -9.16
N PRO A 16 5.44 6.57 -10.05
CA PRO A 16 4.94 7.93 -10.26
C PRO A 16 3.49 8.01 -10.76
N ASN A 17 2.98 6.93 -11.37
CA ASN A 17 1.61 6.83 -11.86
C ASN A 17 0.70 6.00 -10.94
N ASP A 18 1.23 5.50 -9.82
CA ASP A 18 0.45 4.71 -8.90
C ASP A 18 -0.36 5.62 -7.97
N SER A 19 -1.65 5.34 -7.91
CA SER A 19 -2.56 5.81 -6.88
C SER A 19 -2.94 4.67 -5.93
N LEU A 20 -3.41 5.02 -4.74
CA LEU A 20 -3.90 4.05 -3.76
C LEU A 20 -5.00 3.14 -4.35
N ASN A 21 -5.84 3.69 -5.24
CA ASN A 21 -6.84 2.93 -5.99
C ASN A 21 -6.22 1.94 -6.98
N SER A 22 -5.25 2.37 -7.79
CA SER A 22 -4.60 1.48 -8.77
C SER A 22 -3.82 0.34 -8.09
N ILE A 23 -3.18 0.62 -6.94
CA ILE A 23 -2.49 -0.39 -6.13
C ILE A 23 -3.51 -1.36 -5.53
N ALA A 24 -4.60 -0.83 -4.96
CA ALA A 24 -5.67 -1.66 -4.40
C ALA A 24 -6.26 -2.61 -5.45
N LEU A 25 -6.52 -2.13 -6.67
CA LEU A 25 -6.96 -2.95 -7.79
C LEU A 25 -5.94 -4.03 -8.18
N LYS A 26 -4.65 -3.66 -8.25
CA LYS A 26 -3.55 -4.60 -8.59
C LYS A 26 -3.46 -5.77 -7.61
N PHE A 27 -3.74 -5.52 -6.33
CA PHE A 27 -3.73 -6.54 -5.28
C PHE A 27 -5.12 -7.12 -4.97
N ASN A 28 -6.15 -6.75 -5.75
CA ASN A 28 -7.53 -7.18 -5.56
C ASN A 28 -8.07 -6.94 -4.12
N ILE A 29 -7.75 -5.78 -3.55
CA ILE A 29 -8.24 -5.34 -2.24
C ILE A 29 -8.91 -3.97 -2.37
N THR A 30 -9.58 -3.52 -1.30
CA THR A 30 -10.15 -2.18 -1.26
C THR A 30 -9.10 -1.14 -0.82
N PRO A 31 -9.19 0.11 -1.29
CA PRO A 31 -8.34 1.21 -0.82
C PRO A 31 -8.33 1.34 0.71
N ASN A 32 -9.50 1.19 1.34
CA ASN A 32 -9.62 1.25 2.80
C ASN A 32 -8.86 0.11 3.50
N LYS A 33 -8.89 -1.10 2.94
CA LYS A 33 -8.11 -2.24 3.45
C LYS A 33 -6.61 -2.00 3.31
N LEU A 34 -6.17 -1.42 2.18
CA LEU A 34 -4.77 -1.08 1.93
C LEU A 34 -4.24 -0.02 2.93
N VAL A 35 -5.06 1.00 3.24
CA VAL A 35 -4.78 2.02 4.27
C VAL A 35 -4.63 1.39 5.65
N GLN A 36 -5.55 0.51 6.04
CA GLN A 36 -5.51 -0.18 7.33
C GLN A 36 -4.30 -1.11 7.46
N LEU A 37 -3.97 -1.87 6.41
CA LEU A 37 -2.83 -2.79 6.39
C LEU A 37 -1.50 -2.08 6.58
N ASN A 38 -1.33 -0.92 5.94
CA ASN A 38 -0.09 -0.14 5.99
C ASN A 38 -0.10 0.94 7.07
N LYS A 39 -1.18 1.03 7.88
CA LYS A 39 -1.39 2.07 8.89
C LYS A 39 -1.16 3.47 8.31
N LEU A 40 -1.64 3.70 7.09
CA LEU A 40 -1.52 4.99 6.43
C LEU A 40 -2.46 5.98 7.11
N PHE A 41 -1.95 7.15 7.47
CA PHE A 41 -2.76 8.26 7.99
C PHE A 41 -3.40 9.09 6.88
N SER A 42 -2.98 8.89 5.64
CA SER A 42 -3.46 9.61 4.47
C SER A 42 -3.89 8.66 3.36
N HIS A 43 -4.83 9.11 2.54
CA HIS A 43 -5.24 8.42 1.31
C HIS A 43 -4.29 8.67 0.13
N SER A 44 -3.24 9.46 0.34
CA SER A 44 -2.20 9.73 -0.65
C SER A 44 -0.98 8.83 -0.42
N VAL A 45 -0.47 8.25 -1.50
CA VAL A 45 0.81 7.54 -1.55
C VAL A 45 1.79 8.35 -2.39
N CYS A 46 3.04 8.44 -1.95
CA CYS A 46 4.11 9.11 -2.69
C CYS A 46 5.12 8.06 -3.18
N PRO A 47 5.71 8.25 -4.37
CA PRO A 47 6.81 7.42 -4.82
C PRO A 47 7.99 7.48 -3.85
N GLY A 48 8.60 6.32 -3.55
CA GLY A 48 9.73 6.19 -2.61
C GLY A 48 10.05 4.76 -2.25
#